data_AF-A0A925T794-F1
#
_entry.id   AF-A0A925T794-F1
#
_cell.length_a   1.000
_cell.length_b   1.000
_cell.length_c   1.000
_cell.angle_alpha   90.00
_cell.angle_beta   90.00
_cell.angle_gamma   90.00
#
_symmetry.space_group_name_H-M   'P 1'
#
loop_
_entity.id
_entity.type
_entity.pdbx_description
1 polymer ?
#
loop_
_entity_poly.entity_id
_entity_poly.type
_entity_poly.pdbx_seq_one_letter_code
_entity_poly.pdbx_strand_id
1 'polypeptide(L)'
;MKGGLKAIIIPIVVLVGCVEQRLQPFSIGDTMIYIATVKKRPVPKGIYLIHLHENEQSALEAGRHYLRKRGGMLLTLKHTSMRNIRFAAKGTNYEFDPNRIFSESGIKASLANLSSDDPVAIKAIKMLADTIISNMQNPILVIALHNNTRGEPLNIDSYTVENSAFVYVNPVMGKDDFVLTTDKNIFLFLKERKINAVLQQARNTQEDGSLSVYYSNKNVPYMNIETEQGNISEQKRILKEIEPLIRAFITKKPR
;
A
#
# COMPACT_ATOMS: atom_id res chain seq x y z
N MET A 1 41.79 -10.25 11.43
CA MET A 1 40.82 -10.54 10.35
C MET A 1 39.76 -11.49 10.87
N LYS A 2 38.58 -11.02 11.26
CA LYS A 2 37.44 -11.89 11.60
C LYS A 2 36.48 -11.86 10.41
N GLY A 3 36.50 -12.95 9.62
CA GLY A 3 35.55 -13.16 8.54
C GLY A 3 34.16 -13.35 9.13
N GLY A 4 33.33 -12.31 9.05
CA GLY A 4 31.91 -12.42 9.32
C GLY A 4 31.27 -13.22 8.21
N LEU A 5 30.74 -14.39 8.55
CA LEU A 5 29.89 -15.20 7.68
C LEU A 5 28.71 -14.32 7.23
N LYS A 6 28.75 -13.78 6.00
CA LYS A 6 27.59 -13.10 5.42
C LYS A 6 26.57 -14.19 5.12
N ALA A 7 25.55 -14.33 5.97
CA ALA A 7 24.38 -15.13 5.63
C ALA A 7 23.80 -14.57 4.32
N ILE A 8 23.96 -15.30 3.23
CA ILE A 8 23.31 -15.00 1.96
C ILE A 8 21.86 -15.41 2.17
N ILE A 9 20.99 -14.48 2.54
CA ILE A 9 19.58 -14.76 2.71
C ILE A 9 18.93 -14.75 1.33
N ILE A 10 18.79 -15.94 0.74
CA ILE A 10 18.20 -16.13 -0.59
C ILE A 10 16.67 -16.02 -0.48
N PRO A 11 15.98 -15.28 -1.37
CA PRO A 11 14.53 -15.26 -1.37
C PRO A 11 13.95 -16.66 -1.59
N ILE A 12 12.99 -17.06 -0.76
CA ILE A 12 12.30 -18.34 -0.92
C ILE A 12 11.23 -18.17 -1.99
N VAL A 13 11.26 -19.01 -3.03
CA VAL A 13 10.22 -19.08 -4.07
C VAL A 13 9.50 -20.42 -3.97
N VAL A 14 8.17 -20.37 -3.82
CA VAL A 14 7.29 -21.53 -3.77
C VAL A 14 6.34 -21.47 -4.97
N LEU A 15 6.29 -22.55 -5.74
CA LEU A 15 5.37 -22.71 -6.88
C LEU A 15 4.33 -23.79 -6.52
N VAL A 16 3.06 -23.42 -6.48
CA VAL A 16 1.94 -24.35 -6.30
C VAL A 16 0.91 -24.09 -7.40
N GLY A 17 0.88 -24.96 -8.41
CA GLY A 17 0.03 -24.79 -9.59
C GLY A 17 0.31 -23.46 -10.31
N CYS A 18 -0.73 -22.66 -10.54
CA CYS A 18 -0.63 -21.34 -11.18
C CYS A 18 -0.24 -20.20 -10.23
N VAL A 19 0.23 -20.49 -9.02
CA VAL A 19 0.59 -19.51 -7.99
C VAL A 19 2.10 -19.56 -7.72
N GLU A 20 2.75 -18.39 -7.84
CA GLU A 20 4.15 -18.15 -7.45
C GLU A 20 4.15 -17.27 -6.21
N GLN A 21 4.79 -17.72 -5.15
CA GLN A 21 5.01 -16.94 -3.94
C GLN A 21 6.51 -16.73 -3.74
N ARG A 22 6.92 -15.48 -3.54
CA ARG A 22 8.29 -15.11 -3.17
C ARG A 22 8.28 -14.43 -1.80
N LEU A 23 9.17 -14.85 -0.91
CA LEU A 23 9.45 -14.15 0.34
C LEU A 23 10.85 -13.54 0.22
N GLN A 24 10.91 -12.21 0.16
CA GLN A 24 12.17 -11.48 0.21
C GLN A 24 12.41 -11.00 1.64
N PRO A 25 13.39 -11.57 2.36
CA PRO A 25 13.77 -11.11 3.68
C PRO A 25 14.51 -9.77 3.59
N PHE A 26 14.24 -8.89 4.55
CA PHE A 26 14.87 -7.60 4.71
C PHE A 26 15.09 -7.33 6.19
N SER A 27 16.35 -7.21 6.62
CA SER A 27 16.69 -6.91 8.00
C SER A 27 16.75 -5.41 8.23
N ILE A 28 16.08 -4.94 9.28
CA ILE A 28 16.16 -3.56 9.77
C ILE A 28 16.47 -3.61 11.27
N GLY A 29 17.69 -3.22 11.64
CA GLY A 29 18.17 -3.44 13.00
C GLY A 29 18.13 -4.93 13.38
N ASP A 30 17.46 -5.25 14.47
CA ASP A 30 17.20 -6.61 14.95
C ASP A 30 15.91 -7.25 14.39
N THR A 31 15.07 -6.48 13.69
CA THR A 31 13.80 -6.94 13.14
C THR A 31 13.98 -7.48 11.72
N MET A 32 13.38 -8.64 11.45
CA MET A 32 13.25 -9.19 10.10
C MET A 32 11.88 -8.85 9.53
N ILE A 33 11.86 -8.21 8.36
CA ILE A 33 10.66 -7.98 7.57
C ILE A 33 10.71 -8.91 6.36
N TYR A 34 9.56 -9.45 5.97
CA TYR A 34 9.43 -10.17 4.70
C TYR A 34 8.54 -9.38 3.75
N ILE A 35 9.14 -8.97 2.62
CA ILE A 35 8.40 -8.45 1.48
C ILE A 35 7.91 -9.66 0.71
N ALA A 36 6.65 -10.02 0.91
CA ALA A 36 6.03 -11.18 0.30
C ALA A 36 5.32 -10.78 -0.99
N THR A 37 5.63 -11.44 -2.10
CA THR A 37 4.94 -11.26 -3.38
C THR A 37 4.21 -12.55 -3.72
N VAL A 38 2.91 -12.47 -4.00
CA VAL A 38 2.11 -13.58 -4.51
C VAL A 38 1.61 -13.21 -5.89
N LYS A 39 1.92 -14.05 -6.88
CA LYS A 39 1.47 -13.91 -8.26
C LYS A 39 0.57 -15.08 -8.59
N LYS A 40 -0.56 -14.81 -9.25
CA LYS A 40 -1.41 -15.84 -9.83
C LYS A 40 -1.68 -15.49 -11.29
N ARG A 41 -1.54 -16.46 -12.20
CA ARG A 41 -1.85 -16.22 -13.62
C ARG A 41 -3.36 -15.96 -13.84
N PRO A 42 -3.73 -15.04 -14.75
CA PRO A 42 -2.85 -14.15 -15.53
C PRO A 42 -2.23 -13.04 -14.67
N VAL A 43 -0.99 -12.64 -14.96
CA VAL A 43 -0.29 -11.55 -14.25
C VAL A 43 -0.10 -10.38 -15.21
N PRO A 44 -1.06 -9.44 -15.32
CA PRO A 44 -0.90 -8.24 -16.14
C PRO A 44 0.32 -7.43 -15.70
N LYS A 45 1.13 -6.99 -16.67
CA LYS A 45 2.32 -6.16 -16.39
C LYS A 45 1.90 -4.78 -15.89
N GLY A 46 2.59 -4.27 -14.88
CA GLY A 46 2.39 -2.93 -14.34
C GLY A 46 1.15 -2.73 -13.46
N ILE A 47 0.35 -3.78 -13.20
CA ILE A 47 -0.77 -3.73 -12.25
C ILE A 47 -0.35 -4.39 -10.94
N TYR A 48 -0.36 -3.63 -9.86
CA TYR A 48 0.09 -4.11 -8.56
C TYR A 48 -0.96 -3.85 -7.48
N LEU A 49 -1.29 -4.90 -6.73
CA LEU A 49 -1.98 -4.75 -5.45
C LEU A 49 -0.91 -4.72 -4.35
N ILE A 50 -1.06 -3.84 -3.36
CA ILE A 50 -0.12 -3.72 -2.24
C ILE A 50 -0.85 -3.61 -0.90
N HIS A 51 -0.28 -4.22 0.14
CA HIS A 51 -0.78 -4.19 1.52
C HIS A 51 0.40 -3.97 2.46
N LEU A 52 0.43 -2.82 3.14
CA LEU A 52 1.60 -2.36 3.91
C LEU A 52 1.46 -2.61 5.42
N HIS A 53 0.26 -2.44 5.97
CA HIS A 53 0.00 -2.57 7.41
C HIS A 53 -0.42 -4.00 7.73
N GLU A 54 0.45 -4.77 8.39
CA GLU A 54 0.18 -6.19 8.60
C GLU A 54 -1.07 -6.44 9.45
N ASN A 55 -1.46 -5.55 10.36
CA ASN A 55 -2.68 -5.74 11.18
C ASN A 55 -4.00 -5.60 10.39
N GLU A 56 -4.00 -5.04 9.18
CA GLU A 56 -5.19 -4.79 8.35
C GLU A 56 -5.61 -6.06 7.58
N GLN A 57 -5.95 -7.11 8.34
CA GLN A 57 -6.17 -8.46 7.82
C GLN A 57 -7.39 -8.59 6.89
N SER A 58 -8.41 -7.74 7.06
CA SER A 58 -9.62 -7.79 6.23
C SER A 58 -9.33 -7.40 4.78
N ALA A 59 -8.50 -6.37 4.61
CA ALA A 59 -7.97 -5.90 3.35
C ALA A 59 -7.10 -6.96 2.67
N LEU A 60 -6.20 -7.57 3.44
CA LEU A 60 -5.35 -8.65 2.96
C LEU A 60 -6.17 -9.86 2.50
N GLU A 61 -7.20 -10.25 3.25
CA GLU A 61 -8.07 -11.36 2.86
C GLU A 61 -8.82 -11.07 1.55
N ALA A 62 -9.39 -9.87 1.41
CA ALA A 62 -10.06 -9.45 0.18
C ALA A 62 -9.09 -9.43 -1.02
N GLY A 63 -7.87 -8.92 -0.83
CA GLY A 63 -6.82 -8.93 -1.85
C GLY A 63 -6.44 -10.35 -2.29
N ARG A 64 -6.26 -11.28 -1.34
CA ARG A 64 -6.01 -12.70 -1.63
C ARG A 64 -7.18 -13.35 -2.35
N HIS A 65 -8.42 -13.01 -1.98
CA HIS A 65 -9.62 -13.49 -2.65
C HIS A 65 -9.69 -13.01 -4.10
N TYR A 66 -9.42 -11.72 -4.33
CA TYR A 66 -9.36 -11.14 -5.67
C TYR A 66 -8.29 -11.82 -6.52
N LEU A 67 -7.06 -11.94 -5.98
CA LEU A 67 -5.95 -12.62 -6.64
C LEU A 67 -6.32 -14.05 -7.03
N ARG A 68 -6.96 -14.81 -6.12
CA ARG A 68 -7.46 -16.17 -6.38
C ARG A 68 -8.49 -16.22 -7.52
N LYS A 69 -9.33 -15.21 -7.70
CA LYS A 69 -10.37 -15.24 -8.74
C LYS A 69 -9.90 -14.68 -10.09
N ARG A 70 -9.03 -13.68 -10.07
CA ARG A 70 -8.70 -12.87 -11.27
C ARG A 70 -7.26 -12.98 -11.74
N GLY A 71 -6.38 -13.55 -10.92
CA GLY A 71 -4.94 -13.43 -11.15
C GLY A 71 -4.41 -12.06 -10.73
N GLY A 72 -3.16 -11.76 -11.08
CA GLY A 72 -2.47 -10.53 -10.73
C GLY A 72 -1.25 -10.76 -9.86
N MET A 73 -0.81 -9.68 -9.22
CA MET A 73 0.28 -9.67 -8.25
C MET A 73 -0.14 -8.88 -7.02
N LEU A 74 0.03 -9.49 -5.84
CA LEU A 74 -0.16 -8.88 -4.54
C LEU A 74 1.18 -8.85 -3.80
N LEU A 75 1.62 -7.65 -3.41
CA LEU A 75 2.75 -7.42 -2.53
C LEU A 75 2.25 -7.15 -1.11
N THR A 76 2.84 -7.80 -0.12
CA THR A 76 2.46 -7.62 1.29
C THR A 76 3.71 -7.51 2.16
N LEU A 77 3.69 -6.63 3.16
CA LEU A 77 4.70 -6.67 4.22
C LEU A 77 4.27 -7.64 5.32
N LYS A 78 5.20 -8.50 5.74
CA LYS A 78 5.06 -9.31 6.96
C LYS A 78 6.16 -8.91 7.94
N HIS A 79 5.77 -8.52 9.14
CA HIS A 79 6.64 -8.02 10.19
C HIS A 79 6.15 -8.52 11.57
N THR A 80 5.59 -7.63 12.38
CA THR A 80 5.31 -7.80 13.81
C THR A 80 3.82 -8.00 14.11
N SER A 81 2.97 -8.20 13.10
CA SER A 81 1.50 -8.24 13.20
C SER A 81 0.85 -6.96 13.76
N MET A 82 1.63 -5.88 13.87
CA MET A 82 1.18 -4.57 14.31
C MET A 82 0.90 -3.65 13.13
N ARG A 83 0.37 -2.46 13.39
CA ARG A 83 0.25 -1.41 12.37
C ARG A 83 1.61 -0.86 11.98
N ASN A 84 2.39 -0.44 12.98
CA ASN A 84 3.70 0.17 12.78
C ASN A 84 4.80 -0.90 12.84
N ILE A 85 5.91 -0.62 12.18
CA ILE A 85 7.11 -1.46 12.25
C ILE A 85 7.98 -0.94 13.38
N ARG A 86 8.45 -1.87 14.22
CA ARG A 86 9.37 -1.61 15.33
C ARG A 86 10.68 -2.36 15.13
N PHE A 87 11.79 -1.74 15.48
CA PHE A 87 13.10 -2.37 15.49
C PHE A 87 14.04 -1.69 16.47
N ALA A 88 15.05 -2.40 16.95
CA ALA A 88 16.15 -1.85 17.71
C ALA A 88 17.43 -1.80 16.86
N ALA A 89 18.18 -0.70 16.98
CA ALA A 89 19.53 -0.60 16.45
C ALA A 89 20.42 0.17 17.42
N LYS A 90 21.61 -0.37 17.70
CA LYS A 90 22.61 0.24 18.61
C LYS A 90 22.06 0.58 20.01
N GLY A 91 21.09 -0.19 20.51
CA GLY A 91 20.49 0.03 21.84
C GLY A 91 19.34 1.04 21.86
N THR A 92 18.93 1.58 20.71
CA THR A 92 17.78 2.47 20.58
C THR A 92 16.63 1.76 19.85
N ASN A 93 15.41 1.93 20.35
CA ASN A 93 14.19 1.43 19.72
C ASN A 93 13.59 2.49 18.80
N TYR A 94 13.18 2.06 17.60
CA TYR A 94 12.56 2.90 16.59
C TYR A 94 11.19 2.32 16.22
N GLU A 95 10.26 3.22 15.90
CA GLU A 95 8.93 2.88 15.41
C GLU A 95 8.58 3.82 14.24
N PHE A 96 8.02 3.26 13.18
CA PHE A 96 7.57 4.03 12.02
C PHE A 96 6.35 3.39 11.35
N ASP A 97 5.56 4.21 10.66
CA ASP A 97 4.43 3.76 9.85
C ASP A 97 4.95 3.32 8.45
N PRO A 98 4.71 2.07 8.00
CA PRO A 98 5.20 1.60 6.70
C PRO A 98 4.60 2.34 5.50
N ASN A 99 3.52 3.11 5.67
CA ASN A 99 2.96 4.02 4.67
C ASN A 99 3.34 5.49 4.90
N ARG A 100 4.48 5.74 5.56
CA ARG A 100 5.07 7.09 5.70
C ARG A 100 6.54 7.14 5.26
N ILE A 101 7.02 6.11 4.56
CA ILE A 101 8.46 5.91 4.29
C ILE A 101 8.90 6.27 2.87
N PHE A 102 7.99 6.73 2.01
CA PHE A 102 8.27 6.91 0.58
C PHE A 102 8.86 8.28 0.24
N SER A 103 9.14 9.10 1.24
CA SER A 103 9.95 10.32 1.13
C SER A 103 10.82 10.49 2.37
N GLU A 104 11.93 11.23 2.25
CA GLU A 104 12.82 11.44 3.40
C GLU A 104 12.15 12.30 4.50
N SER A 105 11.36 13.30 4.11
CA SER A 105 10.55 14.10 5.04
C SER A 105 9.51 13.25 5.76
N GLY A 106 8.85 12.34 5.05
CA GLY A 106 7.91 11.38 5.64
C GLY A 106 8.58 10.45 6.66
N ILE A 107 9.74 9.89 6.33
CA ILE A 107 10.51 9.03 7.26
C ILE A 107 10.83 9.80 8.54
N LYS A 108 11.38 11.02 8.41
CA LYS A 108 11.74 11.89 9.55
C LYS A 108 10.53 12.21 10.40
N ALA A 109 9.42 12.63 9.78
CA ALA A 109 8.18 12.96 10.48
C ALA A 109 7.60 11.74 11.22
N SER A 110 7.58 10.56 10.56
CA SER A 110 7.10 9.33 11.18
C SER A 110 7.96 8.92 12.38
N LEU A 111 9.28 9.02 12.26
CA LEU A 111 10.20 8.73 13.36
C LEU A 111 10.04 9.73 14.51
N ALA A 112 9.96 11.03 14.22
CA ALA A 112 9.79 12.07 15.24
C ALA A 112 8.47 11.91 16.01
N ASN A 113 7.40 11.49 15.34
CA ASN A 113 6.09 11.30 15.97
C ASN A 113 5.98 10.01 16.82
N LEU A 114 6.75 8.97 16.49
CA LEU A 114 6.59 7.63 17.08
C LEU A 114 7.78 7.18 17.92
N SER A 115 8.97 7.77 17.72
CA SER A 115 10.21 7.39 18.40
C SER A 115 11.26 8.51 18.41
N SER A 116 12.30 8.42 17.58
CA SER A 116 13.40 9.39 17.53
C SER A 116 13.96 9.48 16.11
N ASP A 117 14.22 10.71 15.65
CA ASP A 117 14.89 10.98 14.38
C ASP A 117 16.38 10.64 14.51
N ASP A 118 16.81 9.55 13.88
CA ASP A 118 18.19 9.07 13.87
C ASP A 118 18.65 8.77 12.43
N PRO A 119 19.80 9.29 11.98
CA PRO A 119 20.29 9.07 10.62
C PRO A 119 20.48 7.60 10.21
N VAL A 120 20.82 6.72 11.17
CA VAL A 120 20.95 5.27 10.94
C VAL A 120 19.58 4.66 10.69
N ALA A 121 18.57 5.04 11.49
CA ALA A 121 17.19 4.60 11.30
C ALA A 121 16.64 5.10 9.96
N ILE A 122 16.79 6.40 9.64
CA ILE A 122 16.35 6.99 8.37
C ILE A 122 16.92 6.21 7.19
N LYS A 123 18.23 5.93 7.20
CA LYS A 123 18.90 5.22 6.12
C LYS A 123 18.35 3.80 5.95
N ALA A 124 18.14 3.07 7.03
CA ALA A 124 17.62 1.71 6.99
C ALA A 124 16.17 1.67 6.48
N ILE A 125 15.34 2.62 6.93
CA ILE A 125 13.94 2.77 6.48
C ILE A 125 13.89 3.15 4.99
N LYS A 126 14.75 4.06 4.53
CA LYS A 126 14.86 4.42 3.11
C LYS A 126 15.21 3.21 2.25
N MET A 127 16.16 2.38 2.69
CA MET A 127 16.51 1.14 1.98
C MET A 127 15.33 0.15 1.93
N LEU A 128 14.50 0.08 2.98
CA LEU A 128 13.28 -0.73 2.97
C LEU A 128 12.29 -0.19 1.92
N ALA A 129 12.04 1.13 1.92
CA ALA A 129 11.15 1.78 0.95
C ALA A 129 11.60 1.51 -0.50
N ASP A 130 12.90 1.71 -0.79
CA ASP A 130 13.48 1.44 -2.11
C ASP A 130 13.31 -0.04 -2.51
N THR A 131 13.49 -0.96 -1.56
CA THR A 131 13.30 -2.39 -1.79
C THR A 131 11.85 -2.74 -2.12
N ILE A 132 10.87 -2.13 -1.43
CA ILE A 132 9.44 -2.29 -1.71
C ILE A 132 9.13 -1.81 -3.13
N ILE A 133 9.57 -0.60 -3.48
CA ILE A 133 9.35 -0.05 -4.83
C ILE A 133 9.99 -0.91 -5.91
N SER A 134 11.19 -1.45 -5.68
CA SER A 134 11.90 -2.29 -6.66
C SER A 134 11.14 -3.57 -7.06
N ASN A 135 10.21 -4.03 -6.23
CA ASN A 135 9.36 -5.18 -6.53
C ASN A 135 8.18 -4.83 -7.47
N MET A 136 7.90 -3.54 -7.71
CA MET A 136 6.82 -3.04 -8.57
C MET A 136 7.41 -2.26 -9.76
N GLN A 137 7.98 -2.98 -10.72
CA GLN A 137 8.69 -2.37 -11.86
C GLN A 137 7.72 -1.77 -12.90
N ASN A 138 7.94 -0.52 -13.28
CA ASN A 138 7.17 0.20 -14.31
C ASN A 138 5.65 0.10 -14.11
N PRO A 139 5.12 0.54 -12.96
CA PRO A 139 3.71 0.47 -12.67
C PRO A 139 2.91 1.37 -13.63
N ILE A 140 1.77 0.85 -14.10
CA ILE A 140 0.74 1.61 -14.81
C ILE A 140 -0.48 1.88 -13.92
N LEU A 141 -0.67 1.05 -12.88
CA LEU A 141 -1.68 1.24 -11.83
C LEU A 141 -1.21 0.53 -10.55
N VAL A 142 -1.27 1.24 -9.42
CA VAL A 142 -1.05 0.65 -8.09
C VAL A 142 -2.32 0.79 -7.25
N ILE A 143 -2.72 -0.32 -6.63
CA ILE A 143 -3.92 -0.44 -5.80
C ILE A 143 -3.46 -0.85 -4.40
N ALA A 144 -3.46 0.07 -3.45
CA ALA A 144 -3.22 -0.28 -2.06
C ALA A 144 -4.52 -0.68 -1.37
N LEU A 145 -4.41 -1.68 -0.52
CA LEU A 145 -5.52 -2.24 0.26
C LEU A 145 -5.27 -1.88 1.71
N HIS A 146 -6.25 -1.22 2.32
CA HIS A 146 -6.18 -0.80 3.70
C HIS A 146 -7.45 -1.11 4.46
N ASN A 147 -7.34 -1.10 5.79
CA ASN A 147 -8.47 -1.02 6.68
C ASN A 147 -8.36 0.17 7.62
N ASN A 148 -9.44 0.94 7.72
CA ASN A 148 -9.61 1.89 8.81
C ASN A 148 -10.43 1.27 9.94
N THR A 149 -10.56 2.03 11.04
CA THR A 149 -11.29 1.61 12.22
C THR A 149 -12.54 2.46 12.34
N ARG A 150 -13.68 1.81 12.62
CA ARG A 150 -14.95 2.49 12.81
C ARG A 150 -14.86 3.56 13.89
N GLY A 151 -15.36 4.75 13.58
CA GLY A 151 -15.43 5.85 14.54
C GLY A 151 -14.09 6.55 14.81
N GLU A 152 -13.02 6.13 14.14
CA GLU A 152 -11.75 6.87 14.14
C GLU A 152 -11.80 8.07 13.16
N PRO A 153 -10.87 9.03 13.27
CA PRO A 153 -10.88 10.25 12.46
C PRO A 153 -10.83 10.01 10.94
N LEU A 154 -10.23 8.90 10.49
CA LEU A 154 -10.07 8.60 9.07
C LEU A 154 -11.33 7.99 8.47
N ASN A 155 -12.13 8.82 7.82
CA ASN A 155 -13.31 8.43 7.05
C ASN A 155 -13.54 9.44 5.90
N ILE A 156 -14.48 9.21 5.00
CA ILE A 156 -14.68 10.10 3.85
C ILE A 156 -14.99 11.55 4.26
N ASP A 157 -15.64 11.77 5.40
CA ASP A 157 -15.99 13.12 5.87
C ASP A 157 -14.74 13.93 6.22
N SER A 158 -13.64 13.29 6.65
CA SER A 158 -12.37 13.97 6.94
C SER A 158 -11.79 14.67 5.70
N TYR A 159 -12.16 14.23 4.50
CA TYR A 159 -11.73 14.85 3.25
C TYR A 159 -12.70 15.92 2.73
N THR A 160 -13.91 16.01 3.29
CA THR A 160 -14.87 17.07 2.91
C THR A 160 -14.55 18.40 3.58
N VAL A 161 -13.91 18.34 4.75
CA VAL A 161 -13.46 19.51 5.52
C VAL A 161 -12.10 20.02 5.04
N GLU A 162 -11.25 19.15 4.51
CA GLU A 162 -9.96 19.50 3.94
C GLU A 162 -10.14 19.94 2.47
N ASN A 163 -10.06 21.25 2.19
CA ASN A 163 -10.19 21.85 0.84
C ASN A 163 -9.16 21.36 -0.21
N SER A 164 -8.40 20.30 0.08
CA SER A 164 -7.32 19.73 -0.73
C SER A 164 -7.78 18.63 -1.69
N ALA A 165 -9.04 18.19 -1.62
CA ALA A 165 -9.56 17.07 -2.41
C ALA A 165 -10.93 17.36 -3.04
N PHE A 166 -11.23 16.68 -4.16
CA PHE A 166 -12.61 16.54 -4.62
C PHE A 166 -13.20 15.27 -4.01
N VAL A 167 -14.38 15.38 -3.40
CA VAL A 167 -15.03 14.25 -2.74
C VAL A 167 -16.36 13.94 -3.43
N TYR A 168 -16.63 12.66 -3.60
CA TYR A 168 -17.95 12.14 -3.94
C TYR A 168 -18.41 11.22 -2.81
N VAL A 169 -19.49 11.61 -2.15
CA VAL A 169 -20.13 10.81 -1.09
C VAL A 169 -21.38 10.17 -1.66
N ASN A 170 -21.46 8.84 -1.57
CA ASN A 170 -22.69 8.09 -1.78
C ASN A 170 -23.44 7.99 -0.43
N PRO A 171 -24.65 8.56 -0.31
CA PRO A 171 -25.38 8.63 0.95
C PRO A 171 -25.80 7.27 1.53
N VAL A 172 -25.70 6.18 0.76
CA VAL A 172 -26.00 4.82 1.24
C VAL A 172 -24.76 3.96 1.54
N MET A 173 -23.56 4.42 1.17
CA MET A 173 -22.31 3.69 1.45
C MET A 173 -21.75 4.13 2.81
N GLY A 174 -21.20 3.19 3.58
CA GLY A 174 -20.58 3.49 4.87
C GLY A 174 -19.47 4.53 4.71
N LYS A 175 -19.43 5.54 5.59
CA LYS A 175 -18.43 6.62 5.51
C LYS A 175 -16.98 6.14 5.71
N ASP A 176 -16.82 5.02 6.38
CA ASP A 176 -15.52 4.37 6.61
C ASP A 176 -15.09 3.55 5.37
N ASP A 177 -16.00 3.32 4.40
CA ASP A 177 -15.69 2.65 3.16
C ASP A 177 -15.54 3.67 2.03
N PHE A 178 -14.34 3.84 1.49
CA PHE A 178 -14.08 4.77 0.40
C PHE A 178 -12.83 4.40 -0.41
N VAL A 179 -12.68 5.04 -1.56
CA VAL A 179 -11.48 4.93 -2.40
C VAL A 179 -10.84 6.30 -2.55
N LEU A 180 -9.60 6.44 -2.08
CA LEU A 180 -8.77 7.60 -2.38
C LEU A 180 -7.97 7.32 -3.66
N THR A 181 -7.93 8.27 -4.59
CA THR A 181 -7.19 8.17 -5.84
C THR A 181 -6.46 9.46 -6.17
N THR A 182 -5.35 9.36 -6.89
CA THR A 182 -4.60 10.51 -7.43
C THR A 182 -4.96 10.79 -8.89
N ASP A 183 -5.71 9.90 -9.54
CA ASP A 183 -6.11 10.00 -10.94
C ASP A 183 -7.59 10.43 -11.09
N LYS A 184 -7.82 11.47 -11.90
CA LYS A 184 -9.15 12.04 -12.14
C LYS A 184 -10.09 11.08 -12.88
N ASN A 185 -9.58 10.28 -13.82
CA ASN A 185 -10.43 9.32 -14.55
C ASN A 185 -10.87 8.18 -13.66
N ILE A 186 -10.00 7.71 -12.76
CA ILE A 186 -10.36 6.76 -11.72
C ILE A 186 -11.45 7.34 -10.82
N PHE A 187 -11.30 8.60 -10.37
CA PHE A 187 -12.32 9.26 -9.55
C PHE A 187 -13.69 9.33 -10.25
N LEU A 188 -13.72 9.75 -11.51
CA LEU A 188 -14.96 9.81 -12.29
C LEU A 188 -15.59 8.42 -12.46
N PHE A 189 -14.78 7.40 -12.74
CA PHE A 189 -15.23 6.01 -12.86
C PHE A 189 -15.88 5.49 -11.56
N LEU A 190 -15.31 5.83 -10.40
CA LEU A 190 -15.84 5.45 -9.08
C LEU A 190 -17.15 6.18 -8.78
N LYS A 191 -17.21 7.49 -9.08
CA LYS A 191 -18.41 8.31 -8.93
C LYS A 191 -19.58 7.78 -9.76
N GLU A 192 -19.35 7.40 -11.02
CA GLU A 192 -20.37 6.80 -11.88
C GLU A 192 -20.94 5.49 -11.30
N ARG A 193 -20.13 4.74 -10.55
CA ARG A 193 -20.51 3.51 -9.83
C ARG A 193 -21.08 3.75 -8.44
N LYS A 194 -21.27 5.02 -8.05
CA LYS A 194 -21.72 5.41 -6.72
C LYS A 194 -20.83 4.82 -5.60
N ILE A 195 -19.51 4.80 -5.80
CA ILE A 195 -18.55 4.42 -4.77
C ILE A 195 -18.02 5.70 -4.11
N ASN A 196 -18.04 5.75 -2.78
CA ASN A 196 -17.40 6.81 -2.00
C ASN A 196 -15.96 7.04 -2.49
N ALA A 197 -15.65 8.24 -2.94
CA ALA A 197 -14.39 8.52 -3.63
C ALA A 197 -13.80 9.87 -3.23
N VAL A 198 -12.47 9.89 -3.11
CA VAL A 198 -11.67 11.08 -2.84
C VAL A 198 -10.62 11.22 -3.95
N LEU A 199 -10.63 12.32 -4.67
CA LEU A 199 -9.56 12.69 -5.58
C LEU A 199 -8.56 13.57 -4.83
N GLN A 200 -7.45 12.97 -4.41
CA GLN A 200 -6.32 13.64 -3.79
C GLN A 200 -5.59 14.46 -4.86
N GLN A 201 -5.57 15.79 -4.72
CA GLN A 201 -4.96 16.67 -5.72
C GLN A 201 -3.44 16.77 -5.51
N ALA A 202 -2.65 16.35 -6.50
CA ALA A 202 -1.19 16.36 -6.44
C ALA A 202 -0.58 17.71 -6.00
N ARG A 203 -1.13 18.85 -6.45
CA ARG A 203 -0.57 20.19 -6.15
C ARG A 203 -0.89 20.72 -4.75
N ASN A 204 -1.87 20.14 -4.07
CA ASN A 204 -2.37 20.61 -2.77
C ASN A 204 -2.21 19.57 -1.66
N THR A 205 -1.59 18.43 -1.97
CA THR A 205 -1.34 17.38 -0.98
C THR A 205 -0.03 17.67 -0.28
N GLN A 206 -0.09 17.77 1.05
CA GLN A 206 1.11 17.87 1.86
C GLN A 206 1.96 16.61 1.68
N GLU A 207 3.27 16.79 1.46
CA GLU A 207 4.22 15.67 1.42
C GLU A 207 4.26 15.01 2.80
N ASP A 208 3.76 13.79 2.86
CA ASP A 208 3.52 13.05 4.09
C ASP A 208 4.17 11.65 4.09
N GLY A 209 4.99 11.36 3.07
CA GLY A 209 5.68 10.07 2.91
C GLY A 209 4.80 8.91 2.49
N SER A 210 3.53 9.14 2.18
CA SER A 210 2.62 8.09 1.75
C SER A 210 2.92 7.58 0.35
N LEU A 211 2.51 6.33 0.10
CA LEU A 211 2.64 5.73 -1.23
C LEU A 211 1.77 6.46 -2.27
N SER A 212 0.65 7.07 -1.85
CA SER A 212 -0.20 7.86 -2.73
C SER A 212 0.53 9.12 -3.22
N VAL A 213 1.18 9.87 -2.32
CA VAL A 213 2.00 11.04 -2.69
C VAL A 213 3.16 10.62 -3.57
N TYR A 214 3.86 9.53 -3.23
CA TYR A 214 4.97 9.01 -4.04
C TYR A 214 4.58 8.76 -5.50
N TYR A 215 3.48 8.04 -5.74
CA TYR A 215 3.04 7.73 -7.10
C TYR A 215 2.37 8.91 -7.80
N SER A 216 1.71 9.80 -7.05
CA SER A 216 1.21 11.08 -7.55
C SER A 216 2.35 11.91 -8.17
N ASN A 217 3.46 12.06 -7.44
CA ASN A 217 4.66 12.79 -7.89
C ASN A 217 5.33 12.15 -9.13
N LYS A 218 5.08 10.85 -9.36
CA LYS A 218 5.58 10.11 -10.54
C LYS A 218 4.58 10.04 -11.69
N ASN A 219 3.42 10.67 -11.57
CA ASN A 219 2.31 10.57 -12.53
C ASN A 219 1.90 9.11 -12.82
N VAL A 220 1.98 8.25 -11.81
CA VAL A 220 1.49 6.86 -11.87
C VAL A 220 0.12 6.82 -11.21
N PRO A 221 -0.93 6.36 -11.92
CA PRO A 221 -2.25 6.18 -11.34
C PRO A 221 -2.22 5.31 -10.09
N TYR A 222 -2.82 5.82 -9.03
CA TYR A 222 -2.79 5.22 -7.71
C TYR A 222 -4.18 5.24 -7.08
N MET A 223 -4.52 4.19 -6.34
CA MET A 223 -5.73 4.14 -5.54
C MET A 223 -5.53 3.39 -4.21
N ASN A 224 -5.97 3.97 -3.11
CA ASN A 224 -6.16 3.34 -1.80
C ASN A 224 -7.61 2.90 -1.69
N ILE A 225 -7.84 1.63 -1.37
CA ILE A 225 -9.16 1.14 -0.97
C ILE A 225 -9.15 1.04 0.56
N GLU A 226 -9.94 1.90 1.19
CA GLU A 226 -10.16 1.96 2.64
C GLU A 226 -11.53 1.36 2.94
N THR A 227 -11.58 0.35 3.80
CA THR A 227 -12.84 -0.17 4.35
C THR A 227 -12.70 -0.46 5.82
N GLU A 228 -13.80 -0.39 6.55
CA GLU A 228 -13.83 -0.72 7.97
C GLU A 228 -13.22 -2.11 8.23
N GLN A 229 -12.37 -2.22 9.25
CA GLN A 229 -11.85 -3.49 9.73
C GLN A 229 -13.02 -4.45 10.03
N GLY A 230 -13.03 -5.62 9.40
CA GLY A 230 -14.12 -6.61 9.46
C GLY A 230 -15.09 -6.53 8.28
N ASN A 231 -15.14 -5.42 7.53
CA ASN A 231 -16.00 -5.25 6.36
C ASN A 231 -15.38 -5.84 5.07
N ILE A 232 -15.01 -7.12 5.14
CA ILE A 232 -14.37 -7.85 4.03
C ILE A 232 -15.30 -7.91 2.80
N SER A 233 -16.62 -7.95 3.00
CA SER A 233 -17.61 -7.96 1.91
C SER A 233 -17.50 -6.71 1.04
N GLU A 234 -17.35 -5.55 1.66
CA GLU A 234 -17.29 -4.28 0.95
C GLU A 234 -15.97 -4.12 0.20
N GLN A 235 -14.84 -4.49 0.82
CA GLN A 235 -13.52 -4.52 0.17
C GLN A 235 -13.55 -5.42 -1.07
N LYS A 236 -14.18 -6.61 -0.97
CA LYS A 236 -14.38 -7.54 -2.10
C LYS A 236 -15.32 -6.95 -3.17
N ARG A 237 -16.38 -6.22 -2.77
CA ARG A 237 -17.31 -5.54 -3.69
C ARG A 237 -16.58 -4.47 -4.49
N ILE A 238 -15.84 -3.57 -3.84
CA ILE A 238 -15.09 -2.50 -4.51
C ILE A 238 -14.07 -3.10 -5.48
N LEU A 239 -13.28 -4.10 -5.05
CA LEU A 239 -12.33 -4.81 -5.92
C LEU A 239 -12.98 -5.43 -7.16
N LYS A 240 -14.21 -5.91 -7.05
CA LYS A 240 -15.00 -6.42 -8.19
C LYS A 240 -15.45 -5.28 -9.10
N GLU A 241 -15.96 -4.18 -8.54
CA GLU A 241 -16.49 -3.04 -9.30
C GLU A 241 -15.41 -2.30 -10.12
N ILE A 242 -14.16 -2.31 -9.67
CA ILE A 242 -13.03 -1.70 -10.39
C ILE A 242 -12.40 -2.63 -11.45
N GLU A 243 -12.88 -3.87 -11.59
CA GLU A 243 -12.32 -4.80 -12.58
C GLU A 243 -12.37 -4.27 -14.03
N PRO A 244 -13.45 -3.62 -14.51
CA PRO A 244 -13.47 -3.01 -15.84
C PRO A 244 -12.41 -1.91 -16.01
N LEU A 245 -12.15 -1.13 -14.96
CA LEU A 245 -11.11 -0.11 -14.94
C LEU A 245 -9.71 -0.74 -15.08
N ILE A 246 -9.43 -1.77 -14.29
CA ILE A 246 -8.15 -2.52 -14.36
C ILE A 246 -7.94 -3.08 -15.77
N ARG A 247 -8.99 -3.66 -16.38
CA ARG A 247 -8.93 -4.16 -17.76
C ARG A 247 -8.62 -3.05 -18.76
N ALA A 248 -9.21 -1.88 -18.60
CA ALA A 248 -8.92 -0.72 -19.46
C ALA A 248 -7.45 -0.28 -19.37
N PHE A 249 -6.84 -0.31 -18.18
CA PHE A 249 -5.40 -0.06 -18.02
C PHE A 249 -4.54 -1.09 -18.74
N ILE A 250 -4.91 -2.37 -18.68
CA ILE A 250 -4.18 -3.46 -19.35
C ILE A 250 -4.26 -3.34 -20.88
N THR A 251 -5.42 -2.94 -21.41
CA THR A 251 -5.65 -2.89 -22.87
C THR A 251 -5.13 -1.61 -23.52
N LYS A 252 -4.99 -0.51 -22.76
CA LYS A 252 -4.34 0.69 -23.27
C LYS A 252 -2.86 0.37 -23.49
N LYS A 253 -2.46 0.25 -24.76
CA LYS A 253 -1.03 0.14 -25.11
C LYS A 253 -0.30 1.32 -24.45
N PRO A 254 0.83 1.10 -23.75
CA PRO A 254 1.69 2.20 -23.35
C PRO A 254 2.04 2.97 -24.63
N ARG A 255 1.78 4.29 -24.62
CA ARG A 255 2.23 5.18 -25.69
C ARG A 255 3.74 5.27 -25.68
#